data_AF-A0A147B8F2-F1
#
_entry.id   AF-A0A147B8F2-F1
#
_cell.length_a   1.000
_cell.length_b   1.000
_cell.length_c   1.000
_cell.angle_alpha   90.00
_cell.angle_beta   90.00
_cell.angle_gamma   90.00
#
_symmetry.space_group_name_H-M   'P 1'
#
loop_
_entity.id
_entity.type
_entity.pdbx_description
1 polymer ?
#
loop_
_entity_poly.entity_id
_entity_poly.type
_entity_poly.pdbx_seq_one_letter_code
_entity_poly.pdbx_strand_id
1 'polypeptide(L)'
;FAFEVATDSPHFFPLSHYKCSCPHQAVSFLPKVACNIGEVEFAKAFRLTTAAVEPLSFKVPRLRSELFQDDLFPDTRVTWEAALTSAEWFSGISRQASLVSLRPSGMELLSEAPEVRPPAPYVPRMTQPDVSLEFEGDLTLSSLLIESNKEKEEQIINSMKSRIVN
;
A
#
# COMPACT_ATOMS: atom_id res chain seq x y z
N PHE A 1 -7.44 2.13 -22.04
CA PHE A 1 -6.15 1.70 -21.47
C PHE A 1 -5.41 2.95 -21.01
N ALA A 2 -4.79 2.93 -19.83
CA ALA A 2 -4.05 4.04 -19.27
C ALA A 2 -2.61 3.57 -19.03
N PHE A 3 -1.64 4.45 -19.27
CA PHE A 3 -0.22 4.15 -19.17
C PHE A 3 0.48 5.27 -18.42
N GLU A 4 1.45 4.89 -17.60
CA GLU A 4 2.46 5.80 -17.06
C GLU A 4 3.59 5.93 -18.09
N VAL A 5 4.05 7.16 -18.31
CA VAL A 5 5.14 7.48 -19.24
C VAL A 5 6.39 7.80 -18.42
N ALA A 6 7.45 7.01 -18.59
CA ALA A 6 8.72 7.21 -17.91
C ALA A 6 9.90 7.28 -18.90
N THR A 7 11.02 7.80 -18.42
CA THR A 7 12.26 7.96 -19.20
C THR A 7 12.96 6.64 -19.49
N ASP A 8 12.68 5.64 -18.70
CA ASP A 8 13.30 4.33 -18.65
C ASP A 8 12.51 3.34 -19.51
N SER A 9 13.21 2.46 -20.22
CA SER A 9 12.60 1.42 -21.07
C SER A 9 11.73 0.48 -20.22
N PRO A 10 10.49 0.13 -20.63
CA PRO A 10 9.88 0.29 -21.96
C PRO A 10 9.14 1.62 -22.22
N HIS A 11 9.38 2.66 -21.42
CA HIS A 11 8.79 4.00 -21.48
C HIS A 11 7.29 4.10 -21.20
N PHE A 12 6.50 3.07 -21.52
CA PHE A 12 5.08 2.99 -21.23
C PHE A 12 4.79 1.82 -20.29
N PHE A 13 4.29 2.13 -19.09
CA PHE A 13 3.95 1.15 -18.07
C PHE A 13 2.43 1.08 -17.95
N PRO A 14 1.78 -0.06 -18.25
CA PRO A 14 0.33 -0.16 -18.18
C PRO A 14 -0.16 0.02 -16.74
N LEU A 15 -1.12 0.92 -16.56
CA LEU A 15 -1.75 1.16 -15.26
C LEU A 15 -2.85 0.14 -14.99
N SER A 16 -3.09 -0.11 -13.70
CA SER A 16 -4.18 -0.96 -13.25
C SER A 16 -5.54 -0.47 -13.78
N HIS A 17 -6.32 -1.39 -14.33
CA HIS A 17 -7.65 -1.09 -14.83
C HIS A 17 -8.70 -1.35 -13.76
N TYR A 18 -9.51 -0.35 -13.47
CA TYR A 18 -10.77 -0.51 -12.78
C TYR A 18 -11.91 -0.69 -13.80
N LYS A 19 -12.79 -1.65 -13.57
CA LYS A 19 -14.02 -1.85 -14.35
C LYS A 19 -15.21 -1.84 -13.41
N CYS A 20 -16.16 -0.95 -13.68
CA CYS A 20 -17.46 -0.97 -13.01
C CYS A 20 -18.26 -2.20 -13.46
N SER A 21 -18.99 -2.82 -12.53
CA SER A 21 -19.91 -3.93 -12.82
C SER A 21 -21.16 -3.49 -13.60
N CYS A 22 -21.56 -2.23 -13.46
CA CYS A 22 -22.73 -1.65 -14.10
C CYS A 22 -22.39 -0.38 -14.90
N PRO A 23 -23.17 -0.07 -15.96
CA PRO A 23 -23.05 1.18 -16.69
C PRO A 23 -23.27 2.40 -15.78
N HIS A 24 -22.56 3.48 -16.05
CA HIS A 24 -22.78 4.79 -15.44
C HIS A 24 -23.12 5.81 -16.54
N GLN A 25 -23.95 6.78 -16.20
CA GLN A 25 -24.34 7.88 -17.09
C GLN A 25 -23.34 9.02 -17.05
N ALA A 26 -22.75 9.28 -15.88
CA ALA A 26 -21.77 10.35 -15.68
C ALA A 26 -20.82 10.01 -14.52
N VAL A 27 -19.65 10.67 -14.51
CA VAL A 27 -18.71 10.68 -13.39
C VAL A 27 -18.24 12.11 -13.18
N SER A 28 -18.20 12.55 -11.92
CA SER A 28 -17.65 13.85 -11.55
C SER A 28 -16.62 13.67 -10.44
N PHE A 29 -15.40 14.17 -10.67
CA PHE A 29 -14.35 14.17 -9.66
C PHE A 29 -14.51 15.35 -8.71
N LEU A 30 -14.24 15.09 -7.44
CA LEU A 30 -14.24 16.10 -6.41
C LEU A 30 -12.86 16.81 -6.37
N PRO A 31 -12.83 18.06 -5.87
CA PRO A 31 -11.58 18.74 -5.57
C PRO A 31 -10.71 17.92 -4.60
N LYS A 32 -9.39 18.06 -4.71
CA LYS A 32 -8.41 17.34 -3.89
C LYS A 32 -8.59 17.57 -2.38
N VAL A 33 -9.07 18.75 -1.97
CA VAL A 33 -9.40 19.06 -0.56
C VAL A 33 -10.52 18.20 0.02
N ALA A 34 -11.34 17.55 -0.82
CA ALA A 34 -12.40 16.65 -0.38
C ALA A 34 -11.93 15.18 -0.25
N CYS A 35 -10.69 14.89 -0.63
CA CYS A 35 -10.10 13.57 -0.48
C CYS A 35 -9.68 13.30 0.96
N ASN A 36 -9.78 12.06 1.40
CA ASN A 36 -9.27 11.63 2.70
C ASN A 36 -7.77 11.30 2.62
N ILE A 37 -6.95 12.25 3.05
CA ILE A 37 -5.48 12.14 3.03
C ILE A 37 -4.95 11.03 3.96
N GLY A 38 -5.59 10.82 5.12
CA GLY A 38 -5.16 9.78 6.06
C GLY A 38 -5.34 8.36 5.52
N GLU A 39 -6.24 8.19 4.55
CA GLU A 39 -6.48 6.92 3.85
C GLU A 39 -5.70 6.83 2.52
N VAL A 40 -4.80 7.78 2.27
CA VAL A 40 -4.05 7.89 1.01
C VAL A 40 -5.00 7.90 -0.21
N GLU A 41 -6.17 8.53 -0.06
CA GLU A 41 -7.14 8.73 -1.14
C GLU A 41 -6.65 9.88 -2.03
N PHE A 42 -6.17 9.57 -3.22
CA PHE A 42 -5.65 10.60 -4.14
C PHE A 42 -6.73 11.16 -5.06
N ALA A 43 -7.84 10.45 -5.25
CA ALA A 43 -8.98 10.95 -5.99
C ALA A 43 -10.28 10.42 -5.40
N LYS A 44 -11.29 11.28 -5.42
CA LYS A 44 -12.65 10.98 -5.02
C LYS A 44 -13.59 11.43 -6.14
N ALA A 45 -14.61 10.64 -6.44
CA ALA A 45 -15.59 10.98 -7.45
C ALA A 45 -16.99 10.54 -7.01
N PHE A 46 -18.00 11.09 -7.66
CA PHE A 46 -19.34 10.53 -7.67
C PHE A 46 -19.63 10.01 -9.08
N ARG A 47 -20.15 8.79 -9.17
CA ARG A 47 -20.73 8.26 -10.41
C ARG A 47 -22.24 8.29 -10.32
N LEU A 48 -22.88 8.66 -11.42
CA LEU A 48 -24.31 8.55 -11.60
C LEU A 48 -24.61 7.24 -12.33
N THR A 49 -25.39 6.36 -11.70
CA THR A 49 -25.96 5.16 -12.32
C THR A 49 -27.44 5.43 -12.66
N THR A 50 -28.10 4.47 -13.30
CA THR A 50 -29.54 4.57 -13.59
C THR A 50 -30.39 4.64 -12.31
N ALA A 51 -29.90 4.09 -11.20
CA ALA A 51 -30.66 3.97 -9.96
C ALA A 51 -30.21 4.94 -8.86
N ALA A 52 -28.94 5.35 -8.83
CA ALA A 52 -28.38 6.11 -7.72
C ALA A 52 -27.12 6.91 -8.09
N VAL A 53 -26.73 7.82 -7.19
CA VAL A 53 -25.40 8.43 -7.17
C VAL A 53 -24.54 7.68 -6.17
N GLU A 54 -23.40 7.17 -6.63
CA GLU A 54 -22.51 6.34 -5.83
C GLU A 54 -21.12 6.98 -5.69
N PRO A 55 -20.54 7.01 -4.47
CA PRO A 55 -19.18 7.49 -4.29
C PRO A 55 -18.15 6.49 -4.86
N LEU A 56 -17.11 7.03 -5.46
CA LEU A 56 -15.91 6.31 -5.89
C LEU A 56 -14.70 6.87 -5.15
N SER A 57 -13.89 5.97 -4.60
CA SER A 57 -12.67 6.28 -3.85
C SER A 57 -11.50 5.61 -4.54
N PHE A 58 -10.44 6.38 -4.82
CA PHE A 58 -9.21 5.87 -5.42
C PHE A 58 -8.06 6.09 -4.44
N LYS A 59 -7.45 4.99 -3.99
CA LYS A 59 -6.40 4.96 -2.97
C LYS A 59 -5.13 4.31 -3.51
N VAL A 60 -3.98 4.76 -3.02
CA VAL A 60 -2.69 4.11 -3.28
C VAL A 60 -2.33 3.23 -2.08
N PRO A 61 -2.14 1.91 -2.26
CA PRO A 61 -1.66 1.05 -1.17
C PRO A 61 -0.25 1.48 -0.74
N ARG A 62 -0.08 1.87 0.52
CA ARG A 62 1.20 2.31 1.10
C ARG A 62 1.45 1.57 2.40
N LEU A 63 2.72 1.26 2.68
CA LEU A 63 3.13 0.55 3.91
C LEU A 63 3.02 1.43 5.15
N ARG A 64 3.31 2.74 5.01
CA ARG A 64 3.27 3.75 6.07
C ARG A 64 2.18 4.78 5.82
N SER A 65 0.92 4.35 5.73
CA SER A 65 -0.21 5.25 5.46
C SER A 65 -0.48 6.25 6.59
N GLU A 66 0.05 6.00 7.78
CA GLU A 66 0.03 6.89 8.95
C GLU A 66 0.87 8.16 8.76
N LEU A 67 1.83 8.15 7.81
CA LEU A 67 2.64 9.31 7.45
C LEU A 67 2.04 10.04 6.25
N PHE A 68 2.22 11.36 6.21
CA PHE A 68 1.77 12.17 5.10
C PHE A 68 2.62 11.85 3.86
N GLN A 69 1.97 11.33 2.82
CA GLN A 69 2.62 10.97 1.56
C GLN A 69 2.85 12.24 0.73
N ASP A 70 3.90 13.00 1.04
CA ASP A 70 4.25 14.27 0.38
C ASP A 70 4.65 14.09 -1.10
N ASP A 71 5.11 12.90 -1.47
CA ASP A 71 5.33 12.48 -2.85
C ASP A 71 4.02 12.36 -3.66
N LEU A 72 2.91 12.01 -3.00
CA LEU A 72 1.60 11.83 -3.63
C LEU A 72 0.72 13.07 -3.55
N PHE A 73 0.89 13.88 -2.51
CA PHE A 73 0.10 15.06 -2.20
C PHE A 73 0.95 16.34 -2.22
N PRO A 74 1.45 16.77 -3.40
CA PRO A 74 2.13 18.05 -3.51
C PRO A 74 1.18 19.20 -3.21
N ASP A 75 1.76 20.38 -2.98
CA ASP A 75 1.01 21.62 -2.78
C ASP A 75 -0.03 21.81 -3.89
N THR A 76 -1.28 21.88 -3.47
CA THR A 76 -2.44 21.76 -4.34
C THR A 76 -3.03 23.14 -4.60
N ARG A 77 -3.45 23.39 -5.84
CA ARG A 77 -4.10 24.66 -6.21
C ARG A 77 -5.36 24.91 -5.37
N VAL A 78 -5.43 26.10 -4.79
CA VAL A 78 -6.62 26.64 -4.14
C VAL A 78 -7.70 26.86 -5.21
N THR A 79 -8.87 26.26 -5.03
CA THR A 79 -9.97 26.30 -6.02
C THR A 79 -11.12 27.22 -5.62
N TRP A 80 -11.15 27.69 -4.37
CA TRP A 80 -12.18 28.57 -3.83
C TRP A 80 -11.79 30.06 -3.84
N GLU A 81 -10.55 30.38 -4.19
CA GLU A 81 -10.05 31.76 -4.29
C GLU A 81 -9.61 32.05 -5.73
N ALA A 82 -10.05 33.20 -6.25
CA ALA A 82 -9.63 33.66 -7.55
C ALA A 82 -8.19 34.17 -7.48
N ALA A 83 -7.33 33.67 -8.37
CA ALA A 83 -5.96 34.15 -8.48
C ALA A 83 -5.91 35.62 -8.91
N LEU A 84 -6.84 36.06 -9.76
CA LEU A 84 -6.91 37.41 -10.32
C LEU A 84 -8.36 37.88 -10.37
N THR A 85 -8.55 39.19 -10.34
CA THR A 85 -9.82 39.80 -10.76
C THR A 85 -9.95 39.76 -12.28
N SER A 86 -11.18 39.89 -12.78
CA SER A 86 -11.44 39.94 -14.23
C SER A 86 -10.73 41.13 -14.90
N ALA A 87 -10.72 42.30 -14.26
CA ALA A 87 -10.08 43.51 -14.79
C ALA A 87 -8.56 43.34 -14.97
N GLU A 88 -7.88 42.75 -13.97
CA GLU A 88 -6.45 42.46 -14.06
C GLU A 88 -6.16 41.48 -15.20
N TRP A 89 -6.95 40.42 -15.33
CA TRP A 89 -6.78 39.45 -16.41
C TRP A 89 -7.01 40.09 -17.79
N PHE A 90 -8.05 40.92 -17.95
CA PHE A 90 -8.30 41.66 -19.20
C PHE A 90 -7.20 42.69 -19.52
N SER A 91 -6.51 43.22 -18.50
CA SER A 91 -5.33 44.07 -18.69
C SER A 91 -4.06 43.31 -19.08
N GLY A 92 -4.14 41.98 -19.22
CA GLY A 92 -3.02 41.11 -19.60
C GLY A 92 -2.15 40.65 -18.44
N ILE A 93 -2.57 40.89 -17.18
CA ILE A 93 -1.83 40.43 -16.00
C ILE A 93 -1.97 38.90 -15.88
N SER A 94 -0.83 38.24 -15.65
CA SER A 94 -0.76 36.81 -15.36
C SER A 94 -0.22 36.60 -13.95
N ARG A 95 -0.91 35.78 -13.16
CA ARG A 95 -0.55 35.42 -11.78
C ARG A 95 -0.88 33.96 -11.55
N GLN A 96 0.06 33.27 -10.93
CA GLN A 96 -0.13 31.86 -10.56
C GLN A 96 -1.17 31.77 -9.43
N ALA A 97 -2.02 30.75 -9.50
CA ALA A 97 -2.98 30.48 -8.44
C ALA A 97 -2.25 30.08 -7.15
N SER A 98 -2.79 30.52 -6.02
CA SER A 98 -2.30 30.12 -4.69
C SER A 98 -2.32 28.60 -4.55
N LEU A 99 -1.31 28.07 -3.87
CA LEU A 99 -1.22 26.66 -3.52
C LEU A 99 -1.36 26.49 -2.00
N VAL A 100 -1.87 25.32 -1.60
CA VAL A 100 -2.04 24.95 -0.19
C VAL A 100 -1.62 23.50 0.02
N SER A 101 -0.93 23.24 1.12
CA SER A 101 -0.59 21.88 1.53
C SER A 101 -1.84 21.16 2.07
N LEU A 102 -2.05 19.92 1.63
CA LEU A 102 -3.13 19.07 2.14
C LEU A 102 -2.73 18.30 3.40
N ARG A 103 -1.56 18.58 3.98
CA ARG A 103 -1.05 17.89 5.16
C ARG A 103 -1.95 18.13 6.38
N PRO A 104 -2.53 17.07 6.97
CA PRO A 104 -3.27 17.18 8.22
C PRO A 104 -2.35 17.65 9.36
N SER A 105 -2.90 18.40 10.31
CA SER A 105 -2.16 18.85 11.49
C SER A 105 -1.67 17.65 12.32
N GLY A 106 -0.37 17.61 12.62
CA GLY A 106 0.24 16.54 13.43
C GLY A 106 0.66 15.29 12.66
N MET A 107 0.54 15.29 11.33
CA MET A 107 1.06 14.20 10.49
C MET A 107 2.50 14.50 10.07
N GLU A 108 3.41 13.56 10.34
CA GLU A 108 4.82 13.64 9.90
C GLU A 108 4.95 13.34 8.40
N LEU A 109 5.97 13.90 7.75
CA LEU A 109 6.21 13.68 6.32
C LEU A 109 6.83 12.30 6.08
N LEU A 110 6.42 11.64 5.01
CA LEU A 110 7.03 10.38 4.57
C LEU A 110 8.52 10.57 4.26
N SER A 111 8.89 11.70 3.65
CA SER A 111 10.27 12.04 3.28
C SER A 111 11.20 12.27 4.47
N GLU A 112 10.69 12.69 5.62
CA GLU A 112 11.47 12.91 6.84
C GLU A 112 11.65 11.62 7.65
N ALA A 113 10.76 10.65 7.47
CA ALA A 113 10.75 9.44 8.26
C ALA A 113 11.79 8.41 7.75
N PRO A 114 12.50 7.70 8.66
CA PRO A 114 13.58 6.77 8.30
C PRO A 114 13.15 5.76 7.22
N GLU A 115 14.01 5.48 6.25
CA GLU A 115 13.72 4.48 5.23
C GLU A 115 13.58 3.09 5.86
N VAL A 116 12.38 2.52 5.77
CA VAL A 116 12.15 1.13 6.11
C VAL A 116 12.51 0.30 4.90
N ARG A 117 13.62 -0.45 4.96
CA ARG A 117 13.92 -1.46 3.93
C ARG A 117 12.74 -2.43 3.85
N PRO A 118 12.14 -2.65 2.67
CA PRO A 118 11.12 -3.67 2.54
C PRO A 118 11.70 -5.02 3.00
N PRO A 119 10.89 -5.89 3.63
CA PRO A 119 11.34 -7.24 3.93
C PRO A 119 11.82 -7.88 2.63
N ALA A 120 12.97 -8.55 2.68
CA ALA A 120 13.51 -9.25 1.53
C ALA A 120 12.40 -10.13 0.91
N PRO A 121 12.28 -10.18 -0.43
CA PRO A 121 11.30 -11.05 -1.07
C PRO A 121 11.42 -12.44 -0.48
N TYR A 122 10.29 -13.01 -0.03
CA TYR A 122 10.26 -14.38 0.44
C TYR A 122 10.77 -15.26 -0.70
N VAL A 123 11.99 -15.78 -0.55
CA VAL A 123 12.53 -16.80 -1.43
C VAL A 123 11.95 -18.11 -0.90
N PRO A 124 11.01 -18.78 -1.60
CA PRO A 124 10.61 -20.11 -1.21
C PRO A 124 11.89 -20.95 -1.14
N ARG A 125 12.17 -21.52 0.03
CA ARG A 125 13.32 -22.41 0.21
C ARG A 125 13.16 -23.52 -0.80
N MET A 126 13.95 -23.51 -1.88
CA MET A 126 13.98 -24.63 -2.81
C MET A 126 14.39 -25.86 -1.99
N THR A 127 13.52 -26.85 -1.91
CA THR A 127 13.92 -28.20 -1.50
C THR A 127 15.06 -28.59 -2.42
N GLN A 128 16.28 -28.65 -1.89
CA GLN A 128 17.41 -29.14 -2.65
C GLN A 128 17.09 -30.56 -3.10
N PRO A 129 17.32 -30.93 -4.38
CA PRO A 129 17.35 -32.34 -4.73
C PRO A 129 18.49 -32.99 -3.96
N ASP A 130 18.25 -34.19 -3.43
CA ASP A 130 19.23 -35.02 -2.72
C ASP A 130 20.55 -35.03 -3.50
N VAL A 131 21.54 -34.30 -2.99
CA VAL A 131 22.93 -34.49 -3.39
C VAL A 131 23.48 -35.53 -2.42
N SER A 132 23.46 -36.78 -2.85
CA SER A 132 24.22 -37.86 -2.23
C SER A 132 25.70 -37.53 -2.30
N LEU A 133 26.22 -36.97 -1.21
CA LEU A 133 27.65 -36.81 -0.95
C LEU A 133 28.03 -37.82 0.11
N GLU A 134 28.72 -38.87 -0.32
CA GLU A 134 29.42 -39.79 0.56
C GLU A 134 30.50 -39.01 1.33
N PHE A 135 30.41 -39.03 2.66
CA PHE A 135 31.51 -38.59 3.52
C PHE A 135 31.51 -39.41 4.83
N GLU A 136 32.60 -40.13 5.06
CA GLU A 136 32.88 -40.85 6.30
C GLU A 136 33.16 -39.87 7.46
N GLY A 137 32.57 -40.11 8.64
CA GLY A 137 33.05 -39.48 9.89
C GLY A 137 31.98 -39.14 10.94
N ASP A 138 31.64 -40.14 11.75
CA ASP A 138 31.21 -40.15 13.17
C ASP A 138 30.07 -39.21 13.68
N LEU A 139 28.94 -39.83 14.08
CA LEU A 139 27.71 -39.23 14.60
C LEU A 139 27.42 -39.76 16.01
N THR A 140 27.74 -39.01 17.06
CA THR A 140 27.37 -39.38 18.45
C THR A 140 26.58 -38.32 19.22
N LEU A 141 26.33 -37.13 18.64
CA LEU A 141 25.60 -36.04 19.32
C LEU A 141 24.10 -35.95 18.98
N SER A 142 23.61 -36.65 17.95
CA SER A 142 22.20 -36.60 17.54
C SER A 142 21.29 -37.52 18.35
N SER A 143 21.79 -38.68 18.81
CA SER A 143 20.93 -39.69 19.46
C SER A 143 20.41 -39.27 20.84
N LEU A 144 21.23 -38.59 21.65
CA LEU A 144 20.85 -38.16 23.00
C LEU A 144 19.78 -37.05 23.00
N LEU A 145 19.82 -36.15 22.02
CA LEU A 145 18.81 -35.09 21.88
C LEU A 145 17.47 -35.68 21.42
N ILE A 146 17.50 -36.68 20.56
CA ILE A 146 16.30 -37.37 20.06
C ILE A 146 15.62 -38.16 21.18
N GLU A 147 16.39 -38.89 22.00
CA GLU A 147 15.86 -39.63 23.16
C GLU A 147 15.22 -38.67 24.18
N SER A 148 15.88 -37.54 24.47
CA SER A 148 15.36 -36.55 25.44
C SER A 148 14.03 -35.90 25.00
N ASN A 149 13.82 -35.79 23.68
CA ASN A 149 12.58 -35.21 23.14
C ASN A 149 11.45 -36.23 23.12
N LYS A 150 11.76 -37.53 22.92
CA LYS A 150 10.76 -38.60 22.90
C LYS A 150 10.16 -38.86 24.28
N GLU A 151 10.97 -38.82 25.34
CA GLU A 151 10.47 -38.97 26.72
C GLU A 151 9.54 -37.82 27.14
N LYS A 152 9.85 -36.59 26.69
CA LYS A 152 8.99 -35.42 26.95
C LYS A 152 7.66 -35.50 26.22
N GLU A 153 7.64 -35.99 24.98
CA GLU A 153 6.37 -36.20 24.25
C GLU A 153 5.49 -37.27 24.92
N GLU A 154 6.07 -38.38 25.38
CA GLU A 154 5.31 -39.44 26.07
C GLU A 154 4.73 -38.96 27.41
N GLN A 155 5.45 -38.13 28.16
CA GLN A 155 4.92 -37.52 29.39
C GLN A 155 3.76 -36.55 29.12
N ILE A 156 3.83 -35.76 28.05
CA ILE A 156 2.74 -34.85 27.65
C ILE A 156 1.50 -35.66 27.25
N ILE A 157 1.67 -36.73 26.47
CA ILE A 157 0.56 -37.57 26.01
C ILE A 157 -0.10 -38.29 27.19
N ASN A 158 0.66 -38.83 28.15
CA ASN A 158 0.09 -39.47 29.34
C ASN A 158 -0.61 -38.47 30.28
N SER A 159 -0.09 -37.25 30.41
CA SER A 159 -0.72 -36.16 31.18
C SER A 159 -2.05 -35.70 30.57
N MET A 160 -2.15 -35.67 29.24
CA MET A 160 -3.40 -35.35 28.55
C MET A 160 -4.45 -36.45 28.67
N LYS A 161 -4.03 -37.73 28.64
CA LYS A 161 -4.94 -38.88 28.80
C LYS A 161 -5.53 -38.98 30.21
N SER A 162 -4.79 -38.64 31.26
CA SER A 162 -5.29 -38.71 32.64
C SER A 162 -6.31 -37.62 32.99
N ARG A 163 -6.34 -36.51 32.25
CA ARG A 163 -7.33 -35.42 32.42
C ARG A 163 -8.70 -35.69 31.77
N ILE A 164 -8.81 -36.71 30.92
CA ILE A 164 -10.05 -37.01 30.17
C ILE A 164 -10.91 -38.09 30.89
N VAL A 165 -10.41 -38.71 31.96
CA VAL A 165 -11.08 -39.83 32.66
C VAL A 165 -11.59 -39.44 34.06
N ASN A 166 -11.83 -38.15 34.33
CA ASN A 166 -12.59 -37.68 35.51
C ASN A 166 -13.65 -36.67 35.12
#